data_AF-A0A160T5Q2-F1
#
_entry.id   AF-A0A160T5Q2-F1
#
_cell.length_a   1.000
_cell.length_b   1.000
_cell.length_c   1.000
_cell.angle_alpha   90.00
_cell.angle_beta   90.00
_cell.angle_gamma   90.00
#
_symmetry.space_group_name_H-M   'P 1'
#
loop_
_entity.id
_entity.type
_entity.pdbx_description
1 polymer ?
#
loop_
_entity_poly.entity_id
_entity_poly.type
_entity_poly.pdbx_seq_one_letter_code
_entity_poly.pdbx_strand_id
1 'polypeptide(L)'
;MTKQPMNRYDRFRALGQSGAAPDIDTLMGHLHEQVDFATTRLVDFALGLVDTHEGAGRIRHYLFHGGLIQRNYAALYFKRRQEMALLHEAVAQGKIDEIQAYLR
;
A
#
# COMPACT_ATOMS: atom_id res chain seq x y z
N MET A 1 10.17 -15.19 -29.46
CA MET A 1 9.97 -13.96 -28.65
C MET A 1 10.60 -14.19 -27.28
N THR A 2 11.81 -13.69 -27.07
CA THR A 2 12.49 -13.71 -25.76
C THR A 2 11.78 -12.74 -24.83
N LYS A 3 11.16 -13.25 -23.75
CA LYS A 3 10.67 -12.39 -22.66
C LYS A 3 11.87 -11.69 -22.06
N GLN A 4 12.06 -10.40 -22.35
CA GLN A 4 13.02 -9.59 -21.60
C GLN A 4 12.67 -9.69 -20.11
N PRO A 5 13.64 -9.85 -19.21
CA PRO A 5 13.37 -9.86 -17.78
C PRO A 5 12.75 -8.50 -17.42
N MET A 6 11.48 -8.54 -16.98
CA MET A 6 10.78 -7.34 -16.55
C MET A 6 11.54 -6.73 -15.38
N ASN A 7 12.00 -5.50 -15.53
CA ASN A 7 12.72 -4.82 -14.45
C ASN A 7 11.77 -4.64 -13.25
N ARG A 8 12.35 -4.42 -12.06
CA ARG A 8 11.58 -4.34 -10.82
C ARG A 8 10.52 -3.22 -10.84
N TYR A 9 10.80 -2.12 -11.54
CA TYR A 9 9.86 -1.01 -11.69
C TYR A 9 8.62 -1.43 -12.47
N ASP A 10 8.79 -2.01 -13.66
CA ASP A 10 7.68 -2.46 -14.52
C ASP A 10 6.83 -3.52 -13.83
N ARG A 11 7.46 -4.40 -13.03
CA ARG A 11 6.74 -5.38 -12.22
C ARG A 11 5.83 -4.73 -11.20
N PHE A 12 6.35 -3.79 -10.40
CA PHE A 12 5.57 -3.14 -9.35
C PHE A 12 4.45 -2.28 -9.95
N ARG A 13 4.72 -1.61 -11.07
CA ARG A 13 3.72 -0.88 -11.84
C ARG A 13 2.57 -1.80 -12.28
N ALA A 14 2.89 -2.96 -12.86
CA ALA A 14 1.88 -3.92 -13.33
C ALA A 14 1.00 -4.44 -12.18
N LEU A 15 1.59 -4.76 -11.02
CA LEU A 15 0.84 -5.19 -9.82
C LEU A 15 -0.13 -4.11 -9.35
N GLY A 16 0.33 -2.86 -9.26
CA GLY A 16 -0.52 -1.73 -8.86
C GLY A 16 -1.67 -1.46 -9.84
N GLN A 17 -1.39 -1.54 -11.16
CA GLN A 17 -2.40 -1.33 -12.21
C GLN A 17 -3.43 -2.46 -12.28
N SER A 18 -3.02 -3.70 -12.01
CA SER A 18 -3.93 -4.85 -11.91
C SER A 18 -4.92 -4.64 -10.77
N GLY A 19 -4.41 -4.24 -9.59
CA GLY A 19 -5.24 -3.98 -8.41
C GLY A 19 -5.96 -5.22 -7.86
N ALA A 20 -5.63 -6.43 -8.33
CA ALA A 20 -6.18 -7.67 -7.79
C ALA A 20 -5.67 -7.91 -6.37
N ALA A 21 -6.47 -8.52 -5.50
CA ALA A 21 -6.08 -8.74 -4.10
C ALA A 21 -4.72 -9.47 -3.94
N PRO A 22 -4.39 -10.53 -4.72
CA PRO A 22 -3.08 -11.19 -4.64
C PRO A 22 -1.90 -10.31 -5.05
N ASP A 23 -2.13 -9.35 -5.95
CA ASP A 23 -1.10 -8.40 -6.37
C ASP A 23 -0.84 -7.36 -5.29
N ILE A 24 -1.89 -6.92 -4.60
CA ILE A 24 -1.77 -6.08 -3.39
C ILE A 24 -1.03 -6.84 -2.29
N ASP A 25 -1.32 -8.12 -2.09
CA ASP A 25 -0.61 -8.96 -1.11
C ASP A 25 0.88 -9.06 -1.45
N THR A 26 1.20 -9.20 -2.73
CA THR A 26 2.59 -9.20 -3.21
C THR A 26 3.28 -7.86 -2.89
N LEU A 27 2.62 -6.73 -3.18
CA LEU A 27 3.17 -5.40 -2.88
C LEU A 27 3.37 -5.18 -1.38
N MET A 28 2.37 -5.52 -0.57
CA MET A 28 2.40 -5.39 0.89
C MET A 28 3.39 -6.36 1.54
N GLY A 29 3.62 -7.53 0.94
CA GLY A 29 4.62 -8.51 1.38
C GLY A 29 6.06 -7.99 1.28
N HIS A 30 6.33 -6.99 0.45
CA HIS A 30 7.62 -6.30 0.41
C HIS A 30 7.83 -5.33 1.57
N LEU A 31 6.78 -4.94 2.30
CA LEU A 31 6.87 -4.01 3.44
C LEU A 31 7.06 -4.79 4.75
N HIS A 32 8.32 -5.09 5.09
CA HIS A 32 8.72 -5.74 6.33
C HIS A 32 9.81 -4.92 7.05
N GLU A 33 10.23 -5.32 8.25
CA GLU A 33 11.13 -4.52 9.12
C GLU A 33 12.51 -4.22 8.52
N GLN A 34 12.98 -5.05 7.58
CA GLN A 34 14.30 -4.95 6.94
C GLN A 34 14.21 -4.40 5.50
N VAL A 35 13.06 -3.85 5.11
CA VAL A 35 12.89 -3.33 3.76
C VAL A 35 13.78 -2.11 3.50
N ASP A 36 14.38 -2.04 2.32
CA ASP A 36 15.17 -0.87 1.91
C ASP A 36 14.30 0.30 1.44
N PHE A 37 14.87 1.51 1.47
CA PHE A 37 14.15 2.73 1.09
C PHE A 37 13.68 2.72 -0.38
N ALA A 38 14.45 2.16 -1.30
CA ALA A 38 14.09 2.13 -2.72
C ALA A 38 12.84 1.25 -2.96
N THR A 39 12.75 0.13 -2.24
CA THR A 39 11.64 -0.81 -2.26
C THR A 39 10.37 -0.16 -1.72
N THR A 40 10.46 0.50 -0.57
CA THR A 40 9.29 1.18 0.01
C THR A 40 8.74 2.27 -0.91
N ARG A 41 9.61 3.04 -1.58
CA ARG A 41 9.22 4.02 -2.61
C ARG A 41 8.52 3.38 -3.81
N LEU A 42 8.98 2.21 -4.26
CA LEU A 42 8.34 1.48 -5.34
C LEU A 42 6.97 0.92 -4.92
N VAL A 43 6.84 0.42 -3.70
CA VAL A 43 5.53 -0.01 -3.16
C VAL A 43 4.58 1.19 -3.06
N ASP A 44 5.05 2.33 -2.53
CA ASP A 44 4.23 3.55 -2.43
C ASP A 44 3.65 3.95 -3.78
N PHE A 45 4.53 4.01 -4.78
CA PHE A 45 4.18 4.34 -6.15
C PHE A 45 3.15 3.35 -6.69
N ALA A 46 3.39 2.04 -6.55
CA ALA A 46 2.50 1.00 -7.05
C ALA A 46 1.12 1.05 -6.38
N LEU A 47 1.05 1.18 -5.06
CA LEU A 47 -0.22 1.34 -4.34
C LEU A 47 -0.98 2.59 -4.80
N GLY A 48 -0.26 3.68 -5.13
CA GLY A 48 -0.84 4.88 -5.71
C GLY A 48 -1.64 4.63 -7.00
N LEU A 49 -1.24 3.63 -7.80
CA LEU A 49 -1.88 3.27 -9.07
C LEU A 49 -3.15 2.42 -8.92
N VAL A 50 -3.45 1.91 -7.72
CA VAL A 50 -4.57 1.01 -7.49
C VAL A 50 -5.89 1.79 -7.51
N ASP A 51 -6.72 1.49 -8.51
CA ASP A 51 -8.01 2.14 -8.75
C ASP A 51 -9.20 1.15 -8.81
N THR A 52 -8.97 -0.09 -8.38
CA THR A 52 -10.02 -1.11 -8.30
C THR A 52 -10.65 -1.15 -6.91
N HIS A 53 -11.94 -1.45 -6.84
CA HIS A 53 -12.63 -1.64 -5.55
C HIS A 53 -12.05 -2.80 -4.74
N GLU A 54 -11.70 -3.90 -5.42
CA GLU A 54 -11.06 -5.07 -4.80
C GLU A 54 -9.71 -4.69 -4.17
N GLY A 55 -8.86 -3.97 -4.91
CA GLY A 55 -7.56 -3.53 -4.45
C GLY A 55 -7.66 -2.55 -3.28
N ALA A 56 -8.57 -1.57 -3.36
CA ALA A 56 -8.87 -0.67 -2.26
C ALA A 56 -9.34 -1.44 -1.00
N GLY A 57 -10.23 -2.42 -1.17
CA GLY A 57 -10.68 -3.30 -0.10
C GLY A 57 -9.54 -4.10 0.53
N ARG A 58 -8.59 -4.58 -0.28
CA ARG A 58 -7.41 -5.29 0.22
C ARG A 58 -6.44 -4.37 0.95
N ILE A 59 -6.22 -3.15 0.46
CA ILE A 59 -5.42 -2.14 1.17
C ILE A 59 -6.09 -1.75 2.50
N ARG A 60 -7.42 -1.65 2.55
CA ARG A 60 -8.17 -1.46 3.80
C ARG A 60 -7.89 -2.60 4.78
N HIS A 61 -7.87 -3.85 4.33
CA HIS A 61 -7.51 -4.97 5.21
C HIS A 61 -6.15 -4.75 5.88
N TYR A 62 -5.13 -4.33 5.12
CA TYR A 62 -3.80 -4.03 5.67
C TYR A 62 -3.78 -2.83 6.62
N LEU A 63 -4.61 -1.81 6.42
CA LEU A 63 -4.74 -0.69 7.35
C LEU A 63 -5.13 -1.15 8.77
N PHE A 64 -6.00 -2.16 8.88
CA PHE A 64 -6.50 -2.64 10.18
C PHE A 64 -5.79 -3.88 10.73
N HIS A 65 -5.19 -4.70 9.85
CA HIS A 65 -4.65 -6.02 10.20
C HIS A 65 -3.18 -6.24 9.80
N GLY A 66 -2.58 -5.34 9.02
CA GLY A 66 -1.18 -5.44 8.62
C GLY A 66 -0.19 -5.21 9.77
N GLY A 67 1.10 -5.37 9.49
CA GLY A 67 2.18 -4.89 10.37
C GLY A 67 2.32 -3.37 10.35
N LEU A 68 3.12 -2.80 11.25
CA LEU A 68 3.25 -1.34 11.42
C LEU A 68 3.53 -0.60 10.10
N ILE A 69 4.52 -1.04 9.33
CA ILE A 69 4.88 -0.42 8.05
C ILE A 69 3.77 -0.59 7.00
N GLN A 70 3.11 -1.74 6.94
CA GLN A 70 2.00 -1.98 6.00
C GLN A 70 0.82 -1.05 6.30
N ARG A 71 0.48 -0.88 7.58
CA ARG A 71 -0.58 0.05 8.01
C ARG A 71 -0.26 1.48 7.61
N ASN A 72 0.98 1.93 7.77
CA ASN A 72 1.40 3.28 7.38
C ASN A 72 1.25 3.51 5.87
N TYR A 73 1.67 2.56 5.04
CA TYR A 73 1.53 2.68 3.58
C TYR A 73 0.07 2.56 3.12
N ALA A 74 -0.74 1.74 3.79
CA ALA A 74 -2.19 1.72 3.58
C ALA A 74 -2.84 3.06 3.97
N ALA A 75 -2.42 3.68 5.07
CA ALA A 75 -2.91 4.99 5.48
C ALA A 75 -2.53 6.07 4.45
N LEU A 76 -1.31 6.06 3.91
CA LEU A 76 -0.90 6.98 2.84
C LEU A 76 -1.75 6.83 1.58
N TYR A 77 -2.14 5.60 1.22
CA TYR A 77 -3.06 5.34 0.10
C TYR A 77 -4.41 6.04 0.28
N PHE A 78 -5.06 5.86 1.43
CA PHE A 78 -6.37 6.46 1.74
C PHE A 78 -6.29 7.97 1.96
N LYS A 79 -5.22 8.46 2.59
CA LYS A 79 -4.96 9.89 2.81
C LYS A 79 -4.92 10.66 1.50
N ARG A 80 -4.21 10.14 0.49
CA ARG A 80 -4.14 10.75 -0.85
C ARG A 80 -5.47 10.76 -1.61
N ARG A 81 -6.41 9.89 -1.21
CA ARG A 81 -7.77 9.81 -1.76
C ARG A 81 -8.80 10.56 -0.91
N GLN A 82 -8.36 11.28 0.13
CA GLN A 82 -9.22 12.03 1.05
C GLN A 82 -10.26 11.16 1.79
N GLU A 83 -9.98 9.86 1.93
CA GLU A 83 -10.82 8.89 2.65
C GLU A 83 -10.61 8.99 4.17
N MET A 84 -10.87 10.17 4.74
CA MET A 84 -10.50 10.52 6.12
C MET A 84 -11.27 9.71 7.16
N ALA A 85 -12.48 9.27 6.86
CA ALA A 85 -13.28 8.45 7.79
C ALA A 85 -12.55 7.14 8.16
N LEU A 86 -11.90 6.49 7.20
CA LEU A 86 -11.11 5.28 7.43
C LEU A 86 -9.88 5.55 8.29
N LEU A 87 -9.23 6.71 8.09
CA LEU A 87 -8.05 7.09 8.88
C LEU A 87 -8.44 7.39 10.33
N HIS A 88 -9.54 8.10 10.54
CA HIS A 88 -10.07 8.37 11.88
C HIS A 88 -10.43 7.06 12.61
N GLU A 89 -11.07 6.12 11.90
CA GLU A 89 -11.37 4.79 12.45
C GLU A 89 -10.09 4.04 12.85
N ALA A 90 -9.07 4.05 11.97
CA ALA A 90 -7.80 3.38 12.24
C ALA A 90 -7.04 4.01 13.42
N VAL A 91 -7.05 5.34 13.56
CA VAL A 91 -6.49 6.05 14.71
C VAL A 91 -7.24 5.71 15.99
N ALA A 92 -8.58 5.76 15.98
CA ALA A 92 -9.40 5.47 17.15
C ALA A 92 -9.20 4.03 17.66
N GLN A 93 -8.87 3.10 16.77
CA GLN A 93 -8.53 1.70 17.11
C GLN A 93 -7.04 1.48 17.43
N GLY A 94 -6.22 2.53 17.45
CA GLY A 94 -4.78 2.44 17.70
C GLY A 94 -4.00 1.68 16.63
N LYS A 95 -4.52 1.60 15.40
CA LYS A 95 -3.89 0.88 14.28
C LYS A 95 -2.73 1.68 13.68
N ILE A 96 -2.88 2.99 13.62
CA ILE A 96 -1.88 3.98 13.19
C ILE A 96 -1.84 5.11 14.20
N ASP A 97 -0.70 5.79 14.32
CA ASP A 97 -0.59 6.98 15.17
C ASP A 97 -1.14 8.24 14.47
N GLU A 98 -1.45 9.28 15.24
CA GLU A 98 -1.97 10.55 14.72
C GLU A 98 -0.98 11.27 13.80
N ILE A 99 0.33 11.09 14.03
CA ILE A 99 1.39 11.70 13.24
C ILE A 99 1.33 11.15 11.81
N GLN A 100 1.34 9.83 11.64
CA GLN A 100 1.24 9.14 10.35
C GLN A 100 -0.11 9.40 9.68
N ALA A 101 -1.18 9.48 10.47
CA ALA A 101 -2.52 9.77 9.96
C ALA A 101 -2.66 11.20 9.39
N TYR A 102 -2.10 12.21 10.06
CA TYR A 102 -2.43 13.62 9.77
C TYR A 102 -1.25 14.48 9.29
N LEU A 103 0.01 14.11 9.54
CA LEU A 103 1.13 14.86 8.94
C LEU A 103 1.27 14.55 7.46
N ARG A 104 1.61 15.60 6.70
CA ARG A 104 1.69 15.61 5.24
C ARG A 104 3.10 15.39 4.75
#